data_AF-A0A7X4JS56-F1
#
_entry.id   AF-A0A7X4JS56-F1
#
_cell.length_a   1.000
_cell.length_b   1.000
_cell.length_c   1.000
_cell.angle_alpha   90.00
_cell.angle_beta   90.00
_cell.angle_gamma   90.00
#
_symmetry.space_group_name_H-M   'P 1'
#
loop_
_entity.id
_entity.type
_entity.pdbx_description
1 polymer ?
#
loop_
_entity_poly.entity_id
_entity_poly.type
_entity_poly.pdbx_seq_one_letter_code
_entity_poly.pdbx_strand_id
1 'polypeptide(L)'
;TGQERATLTGYTNGVNSVSFSPDGALLASGSWDGTVLLWDMSPYGTVQPQTPNPDFDSDGTVGFGDFLQFVALFGLSRGDAGYDARYDLDGDGTIGFSDFLIFASAFGEN
;
A
#
# COMPACT_ATOMS: atom_id res chain seq x y z
N THR A 1 12.99 -16.50 -13.94
CA THR A 1 13.08 -15.26 -14.75
C THR A 1 12.45 -14.15 -13.94
N GLY A 2 13.01 -12.93 -13.97
CA GLY A 2 12.44 -11.78 -13.25
C GLY A 2 11.31 -11.13 -14.05
N GLN A 3 10.31 -10.56 -13.37
CA GLN A 3 9.25 -9.74 -13.96
C GLN A 3 9.56 -8.27 -13.68
N GLU A 4 9.62 -7.45 -14.72
CA GLU A 4 9.69 -5.99 -14.58
C GLU A 4 8.35 -5.47 -14.02
N ARG A 5 8.38 -4.67 -12.95
CA ARG A 5 7.17 -4.11 -12.31
C ARG A 5 6.79 -2.74 -12.83
N ALA A 6 7.77 -1.87 -13.10
CA ALA A 6 7.54 -0.50 -13.55
C ALA A 6 8.78 0.07 -14.23
N THR A 7 8.56 0.94 -15.23
CA THR A 7 9.60 1.71 -15.91
C THR A 7 9.49 3.19 -15.51
N LEU A 8 10.55 3.74 -14.93
CA LEU A 8 10.62 5.17 -14.59
C LEU A 8 11.15 5.96 -15.79
N THR A 9 10.31 6.80 -16.39
CA THR A 9 10.64 7.58 -17.60
C THR A 9 10.78 9.06 -17.26
N GLY A 10 11.76 9.74 -17.87
CA GLY A 10 11.98 11.17 -17.62
C GLY A 10 13.38 11.65 -17.96
N TYR A 11 14.37 10.77 -17.87
CA TYR A 11 15.73 11.08 -18.29
C TYR A 11 15.90 11.04 -19.80
N THR A 12 16.80 11.88 -20.29
CA THR A 12 17.19 11.95 -21.71
C THR A 12 18.55 11.33 -21.97
N ASN A 13 19.26 10.91 -20.92
CA ASN A 13 20.55 10.23 -20.97
C ASN A 13 20.61 9.09 -19.92
N GLY A 14 21.74 8.39 -19.86
CA GLY A 14 21.95 7.26 -18.95
C GLY A 14 21.92 7.66 -17.47
N VAL A 15 21.18 6.88 -16.68
CA VAL A 15 21.20 6.93 -15.22
C VAL A 15 22.47 6.27 -14.71
N ASN A 16 23.25 6.98 -13.90
CA ASN A 16 24.54 6.52 -13.39
C ASN A 16 24.54 6.28 -11.88
N SER A 17 23.50 6.71 -11.16
CA SER A 17 23.38 6.52 -9.71
C SER A 17 21.92 6.41 -9.28
N VAL A 18 21.69 5.57 -8.28
CA VAL A 18 20.39 5.37 -7.62
C VAL A 18 20.58 5.23 -6.12
N SER A 19 19.68 5.79 -5.32
CA SER A 19 19.70 5.70 -3.86
C SER A 19 18.28 5.73 -3.30
N PHE A 20 17.99 4.84 -2.36
CA PHE A 20 16.73 4.84 -1.63
C PHE A 20 16.86 5.61 -0.32
N SER A 21 15.78 6.26 0.11
CA SER A 21 15.63 6.68 1.49
C SER A 21 15.61 5.46 2.43
N PRO A 22 16.03 5.60 3.70
CA PRO A 22 16.05 4.48 4.64
C PRO A 22 14.67 3.82 4.87
N ASP A 23 13.59 4.56 4.69
CA ASP A 23 12.19 4.11 4.80
C ASP A 23 11.61 3.54 3.48
N GLY A 24 12.36 3.61 2.37
CA GLY A 24 11.94 3.12 1.06
C GLY A 24 10.89 3.98 0.33
N ALA A 25 10.44 5.09 0.93
CA ALA A 25 9.40 5.95 0.38
C ALA A 25 9.89 6.84 -0.77
N LEU A 26 11.19 7.12 -0.84
CA LEU A 26 11.78 7.96 -1.88
C LEU A 26 12.92 7.23 -2.57
N LEU A 27 12.93 7.30 -3.89
CA LEU A 27 14.06 6.91 -4.71
C LEU A 27 14.64 8.17 -5.35
N ALA A 28 15.92 8.42 -5.14
CA ALA A 28 16.67 9.41 -5.90
C ALA A 28 17.43 8.70 -7.02
N SER A 29 17.38 9.25 -8.23
CA SER A 29 18.27 8.84 -9.32
C SER A 29 18.99 10.04 -9.92
N GLY A 30 20.19 9.81 -10.44
CA GLY A 30 21.02 10.83 -11.10
C GLY A 30 21.41 10.38 -12.50
N SER A 31 21.37 11.32 -13.44
CA SER A 31 21.59 11.07 -14.87
C SER A 31 22.66 12.00 -15.46
N TRP A 32 23.30 11.54 -16.54
CA TRP A 32 24.22 12.33 -17.36
C TRP A 32 23.55 13.47 -18.14
N ASP A 33 22.23 13.57 -18.13
CA ASP A 33 21.53 14.77 -18.63
C ASP A 33 21.62 15.97 -17.68
N GLY A 34 22.32 15.81 -16.54
CA GLY A 34 22.54 16.87 -15.57
C GLY A 34 21.38 17.04 -14.59
N THR A 35 20.42 16.13 -14.59
CA THR A 35 19.26 16.17 -13.70
C THR A 35 19.29 15.07 -12.65
N VAL A 36 18.59 15.34 -11.54
CA VAL A 36 18.27 14.39 -10.48
C VAL A 36 16.75 14.39 -10.35
N LEU A 37 16.14 13.22 -10.48
CA LEU A 37 14.71 13.02 -10.25
C LEU A 37 14.51 12.28 -8.93
N LEU A 38 13.56 12.79 -8.15
CA LEU A 38 13.05 12.13 -6.96
C LEU A 38 11.74 11.45 -7.33
N TRP A 39 11.68 10.14 -7.07
CA TRP A 39 10.51 9.31 -7.29
C TRP A 39 9.88 9.05 -5.94
N ASP A 40 8.62 9.43 -5.81
CA ASP A 40 7.80 9.00 -4.70
C ASP A 40 7.45 7.52 -4.93
N MET A 41 8.09 6.68 -4.12
CA MET A 41 7.91 5.24 -4.07
C MET A 41 7.03 4.85 -2.87
N SER A 42 6.46 5.83 -2.16
CA SER A 42 5.41 5.58 -1.17
C SER A 42 4.38 4.68 -1.84
N PRO A 43 4.02 3.54 -1.23
CA PRO A 43 3.17 2.55 -1.88
C PRO A 43 1.89 3.15 -2.47
N TYR A 44 1.41 4.28 -1.93
CA TYR A 44 0.33 5.08 -2.49
C TYR A 44 0.58 6.55 -2.18
N GLY A 45 0.34 7.44 -3.14
CA GLY A 45 0.51 8.89 -2.94
C GLY A 45 -0.26 9.35 -1.70
N THR A 46 0.44 10.03 -0.79
CA THR A 46 -0.12 10.44 0.50
C THR A 46 -1.09 11.62 0.34
N VAL A 47 -2.29 11.34 -0.19
CA VAL A 47 -3.45 11.67 0.64
C VAL A 47 -3.37 10.63 1.73
N GLN A 48 -3.06 11.02 2.97
CA GLN A 48 -3.34 10.16 4.10
C GLN A 48 -4.82 9.79 3.93
N PRO A 49 -5.18 8.56 3.51
CA PRO A 49 -6.56 8.15 3.64
C PRO A 49 -6.83 8.35 5.13
N GLN A 50 -8.03 8.77 5.50
CA GLN A 50 -8.51 8.33 6.80
C GLN A 50 -8.16 6.84 6.82
N THR A 51 -7.19 6.39 7.63
CA THR A 51 -6.95 4.95 7.77
C THR A 51 -8.33 4.41 8.01
N PRO A 52 -8.92 3.63 7.08
CA PRO A 52 -10.31 3.26 7.20
C PRO A 52 -10.40 2.63 8.58
N ASN A 53 -11.15 3.24 9.51
CA ASN A 53 -11.17 2.77 10.89
C ASN A 53 -11.66 1.32 10.79
N PRO A 54 -10.80 0.31 11.02
CA PRO A 54 -11.13 -1.07 10.74
C PRO A 54 -11.95 -1.66 11.90
N ASP A 55 -12.92 -0.86 12.36
CA ASP A 55 -14.00 -1.16 13.28
C ASP A 55 -15.22 -1.52 12.42
N PHE A 56 -15.30 -2.80 12.05
CA PHE A 56 -16.27 -3.32 11.09
C PHE A 56 -17.65 -3.58 11.72
N ASP A 57 -17.72 -3.81 13.04
CA ASP A 57 -18.98 -3.88 13.79
C ASP A 57 -19.43 -2.56 14.43
N SER A 58 -18.64 -1.50 14.31
CA SER A 58 -18.93 -0.17 14.84
C SER A 58 -19.08 -0.15 16.37
N ASP A 59 -18.27 -0.95 17.06
CA ASP A 59 -18.26 -1.03 18.52
C ASP A 59 -17.35 0.02 19.20
N GLY A 60 -16.60 0.77 18.38
CA GLY A 60 -15.70 1.84 18.81
C GLY A 60 -14.29 1.35 19.12
N THR A 61 -13.97 0.08 18.88
CA THR A 61 -12.64 -0.49 19.08
C THR A 61 -12.21 -1.30 17.87
N VAL A 62 -10.90 -1.42 17.64
CA VAL A 62 -10.37 -2.37 16.66
C VAL A 62 -9.88 -3.61 17.41
N GLY A 63 -10.69 -4.67 17.41
CA GLY A 63 -10.51 -5.83 18.26
C GLY A 63 -10.59 -7.17 17.55
N PHE A 64 -10.77 -8.22 18.35
CA PHE A 64 -10.88 -9.58 17.82
C PHE A 64 -12.19 -9.82 17.05
N GLY A 65 -13.24 -9.05 17.35
CA GLY A 65 -14.49 -9.06 16.57
C GLY A 65 -14.24 -8.64 15.13
N ASP A 66 -13.56 -7.51 14.94
CA ASP A 66 -13.15 -6.99 13.64
C ASP A 66 -12.20 -7.93 12.92
N PHE A 67 -11.25 -8.54 13.65
CA PHE A 67 -10.35 -9.53 13.09
C PHE A 67 -11.11 -10.72 12.49
N LEU A 68 -12.13 -11.23 13.19
CA LEU A 68 -12.94 -12.34 12.69
C LEU A 68 -13.75 -11.96 11.45
N GLN A 69 -14.26 -10.73 11.38
CA GLN A 69 -14.93 -10.24 10.18
C GLN A 69 -13.97 -10.07 9.00
N PHE A 70 -12.76 -9.55 9.27
CA PHE A 70 -11.72 -9.40 8.27
C PHE A 70 -11.29 -10.75 7.67
N VAL A 71 -10.91 -11.70 8.51
CA VAL A 71 -10.41 -13.01 8.02
C VAL A 71 -11.48 -13.83 7.30
N ALA A 72 -12.76 -13.55 7.53
CA ALA A 72 -13.86 -14.20 6.82
C ALA A 72 -13.86 -13.91 5.31
N LEU A 73 -13.23 -12.79 4.89
CA LEU A 73 -13.14 -12.38 3.49
C LEU A 73 -11.72 -12.47 2.93
N PHE A 74 -10.77 -13.02 3.70
CA PHE A 74 -9.37 -13.11 3.30
C PHE A 74 -9.20 -13.95 2.02
N GLY A 75 -8.46 -13.41 1.07
CA GLY A 75 -8.19 -14.01 -0.23
C GLY A 75 -9.23 -13.70 -1.30
N LEU A 76 -10.31 -12.97 -0.98
CA LEU A 76 -11.27 -12.50 -1.99
C LEU A 76 -10.70 -11.32 -2.78
N SER A 77 -11.03 -11.27 -4.06
CA SER A 77 -10.63 -10.20 -4.98
C SER A 77 -11.84 -9.56 -5.64
N ARG A 78 -11.66 -8.36 -6.18
CA ARG A 78 -12.70 -7.63 -6.90
C ARG A 78 -13.28 -8.49 -8.03
N GLY A 79 -14.58 -8.81 -7.92
CA GLY A 79 -15.30 -9.67 -8.87
C GLY A 79 -15.71 -11.03 -8.27
N ASP A 80 -15.13 -11.41 -7.14
CA ASP A 80 -15.57 -12.58 -6.38
C ASP A 80 -16.90 -12.32 -5.67
N ALA A 81 -17.73 -13.35 -5.58
CA ALA A 81 -18.96 -13.28 -4.80
C ALA A 81 -18.63 -13.12 -3.32
N GLY A 82 -19.14 -12.06 -2.71
CA GLY A 82 -18.88 -11.76 -1.29
C GLY A 82 -17.68 -10.83 -1.04
N TYR A 83 -16.95 -10.40 -2.07
CA TYR A 83 -15.98 -9.31 -1.93
C TYR A 83 -16.69 -8.03 -1.44
N ASP A 84 -16.14 -7.41 -0.41
CA ASP A 84 -16.60 -6.14 0.14
C ASP A 84 -15.39 -5.19 0.23
N ALA A 85 -15.45 -4.09 -0.53
CA ALA A 85 -14.37 -3.11 -0.62
C ALA A 85 -14.07 -2.39 0.70
N ARG A 86 -14.90 -2.54 1.74
CA ARG A 86 -14.59 -2.04 3.08
C ARG A 86 -13.40 -2.75 3.72
N TYR A 87 -13.10 -3.97 3.31
CA TYR A 87 -12.01 -4.80 3.84
C TYR A 87 -10.72 -4.74 3.00
N ASP A 88 -10.78 -4.03 1.87
CA ASP A 88 -9.66 -3.70 0.98
C ASP A 88 -9.14 -2.32 1.42
N LEU A 89 -8.27 -2.34 2.43
CA LEU A 89 -7.82 -1.17 3.19
C LEU A 89 -6.76 -0.36 2.43
N ASP A 90 -6.02 -0.97 1.51
CA ASP A 90 -5.08 -0.26 0.62
C ASP A 90 -5.66 0.06 -0.77
N GLY A 91 -6.82 -0.52 -1.12
CA GLY A 91 -7.51 -0.27 -2.38
C GLY A 91 -6.90 -0.99 -3.58
N ASP A 92 -6.07 -2.01 -3.36
CA ASP A 92 -5.39 -2.76 -4.42
C ASP A 92 -6.30 -3.74 -5.18
N GLY A 93 -7.54 -3.91 -4.70
CA GLY A 93 -8.56 -4.77 -5.30
C GLY A 93 -8.58 -6.18 -4.72
N THR A 94 -7.80 -6.45 -3.67
CA THR A 94 -7.75 -7.73 -2.97
C THR A 94 -7.95 -7.53 -1.46
N ILE A 95 -8.44 -8.56 -0.77
CA ILE A 95 -8.48 -8.59 0.70
C ILE A 95 -7.38 -9.56 1.12
N GLY A 96 -6.21 -9.04 1.44
CA GLY A 96 -4.98 -9.82 1.56
C GLY A 96 -4.08 -9.42 2.72
N PHE A 97 -2.81 -9.80 2.60
CA PHE A 97 -1.84 -9.57 3.66
C PHE A 97 -1.47 -8.09 3.79
N SER A 98 -1.49 -7.33 2.70
CA SER A 98 -1.28 -5.87 2.74
C SER A 98 -2.35 -5.20 3.60
N ASP A 99 -3.62 -5.57 3.43
CA ASP A 99 -4.74 -5.11 4.26
C ASP A 99 -4.59 -5.57 5.70
N PHE A 100 -4.16 -6.83 5.92
CA PHE A 100 -3.91 -7.33 7.27
C PHE A 100 -2.88 -6.48 8.03
N LEU A 101 -1.83 -6.02 7.35
CA LEU A 101 -0.83 -5.15 7.99
C LEU A 101 -1.43 -3.80 8.40
N ILE A 102 -2.34 -3.25 7.60
CA ILE A 102 -3.06 -2.01 7.93
C ILE A 102 -4.00 -2.25 9.11
N PHE A 103 -4.78 -3.33 9.08
CA PHE A 103 -5.62 -3.76 10.20
C PHE A 103 -4.82 -3.92 11.50
N ALA A 104 -3.72 -4.67 11.45
CA ALA A 104 -2.88 -4.96 12.61
C ALA A 104 -2.23 -3.70 13.19
N SER A 105 -1.97 -2.69 12.36
CA SER A 105 -1.45 -1.40 12.82
C SER A 105 -2.44 -0.61 13.68
N ALA A 106 -3.75 -0.86 13.52
CA ALA A 106 -4.81 -0.21 14.28
C ALA A 106 -5.30 -1.07 15.48
N PHE A 107 -4.79 -2.29 15.64
CA PHE A 107 -5.29 -3.21 16.66
C PHE A 107 -5.08 -2.68 18.08
N GLY A 108 -6.16 -2.57 18.85
CA GLY A 108 -6.14 -2.01 20.20
C GLY A 108 -6.19 -0.49 20.28
N GLU A 109 -6.41 0.21 19.15
CA GLU A 109 -6.82 1.63 19.18
C GLU A 109 -8.27 1.78 19.66
N ASN A 110 -8.56 2.93 20.30
CA ASN A 110 -9.78 3.31 21.00
C ASN A 110 -10.24 4.70 20.52
#